data_AF-A0A7U9EUH3-F1
#
_entry.id   AF-A0A7U9EUH3-F1
#
_cell.length_a   1.000
_cell.length_b   1.000
_cell.length_c   1.000
_cell.angle_alpha   90.00
_cell.angle_beta   90.00
_cell.angle_gamma   90.00
#
_symmetry.space_group_name_H-M   'P 1'
#
loop_
_entity.id
_entity.type
_entity.pdbx_description
1 polymer ?
#
loop_
_entity_poly.entity_id
_entity_poly.type
_entity_poly.pdbx_seq_one_letter_code
_entity_poly.pdbx_strand_id
1 'polypeptide(L)'
;MTARWERELEAIARGKGNPQQFLANIRRQTQQLVAEIKQSEQVYKAPNLTNLTCPECGALLKERKTKDGRMLVCSNLQCRYRRRRDPKLSNRRCPQCHRRMEMHEGKAGLYFQCRPCNIVEKADETKRIAAKGSERALLKKYSASNESFGVSLGELFKQALSQKEE
;
A
#
# COMPACT_ATOMS: atom_id res chain seq x y z
N MET A 1 -18.55 -15.75 -27.15
CA MET A 1 -20.02 -15.81 -26.90
C MET A 1 -20.68 -14.44 -26.88
N THR A 2 -20.07 -13.43 -26.25
CA THR A 2 -20.62 -12.05 -26.14
C THR A 2 -20.92 -11.39 -27.48
N ALA A 3 -20.00 -11.44 -28.45
CA ALA A 3 -20.18 -10.81 -29.76
C ALA A 3 -21.38 -11.36 -30.59
N ARG A 4 -21.83 -12.60 -30.32
CA ARG A 4 -23.01 -13.16 -30.98
C ARG A 4 -24.30 -12.59 -30.39
N TRP A 5 -24.35 -12.44 -29.07
CA TRP A 5 -25.51 -11.86 -28.38
C TRP A 5 -25.70 -10.39 -28.75
N GLU A 6 -24.61 -9.63 -28.87
CA GLU A 6 -24.68 -8.22 -29.30
C GLU A 6 -25.33 -8.08 -30.69
N ARG A 7 -24.94 -8.92 -31.66
CA ARG A 7 -25.55 -8.92 -33.00
C ARG A 7 -27.02 -9.33 -32.99
N GLU A 8 -27.39 -10.34 -32.20
CA GLU A 8 -28.77 -10.79 -32.07
C GLU A 8 -29.64 -9.70 -31.39
N LEU A 9 -29.12 -9.02 -30.38
CA LEU A 9 -29.76 -7.89 -29.72
C LEU A 9 -29.92 -6.68 -30.67
N GLU A 10 -28.91 -6.36 -31.47
CA GLU A 10 -29.03 -5.33 -32.52
C GLU A 10 -30.10 -5.69 -33.56
N ALA A 11 -30.18 -6.96 -33.97
CA ALA A 11 -31.20 -7.41 -34.92
C ALA A 11 -32.61 -7.29 -34.34
N ILE A 12 -32.79 -7.60 -33.05
CA ILE A 12 -34.06 -7.41 -32.33
C ILE A 12 -34.38 -5.90 -32.23
N ALA A 13 -33.40 -5.06 -31.89
CA ALA A 13 -33.59 -3.60 -31.83
C ALA A 13 -33.99 -3.00 -33.18
N ARG A 14 -33.48 -3.56 -34.30
CA ARG A 14 -33.86 -3.19 -35.66
C ARG A 14 -35.17 -3.84 -36.15
N GLY A 15 -35.87 -4.58 -35.29
CA GLY A 15 -37.14 -5.26 -35.62
C GLY A 15 -37.00 -6.49 -36.52
N LYS A 16 -35.77 -6.93 -36.82
CA LYS A 16 -35.48 -8.10 -37.67
C LYS A 16 -35.31 -9.40 -36.87
N GLY A 17 -35.45 -9.35 -35.55
CA GLY A 17 -35.22 -10.47 -34.64
C GLY A 17 -36.43 -10.77 -33.75
N ASN A 18 -36.53 -12.02 -33.30
CA ASN A 18 -37.59 -12.45 -32.39
C ASN A 18 -37.08 -12.50 -30.94
N PRO A 19 -37.56 -11.61 -30.04
CA PRO A 19 -37.09 -11.55 -28.66
C PRO A 19 -37.44 -12.80 -27.84
N GLN A 20 -38.58 -13.46 -28.13
CA GLN A 20 -38.97 -14.67 -27.41
C GLN A 20 -38.05 -15.84 -27.72
N GLN A 21 -37.67 -16.01 -28.99
CA GLN A 21 -36.72 -17.04 -29.41
C GLN A 21 -35.34 -16.82 -28.80
N PHE A 22 -34.88 -15.57 -28.74
CA PHE A 22 -33.63 -15.22 -28.08
C PHE A 22 -33.63 -15.61 -26.59
N LEU A 23 -34.67 -15.24 -25.85
CA LEU A 23 -34.81 -15.60 -24.43
C LEU A 23 -34.89 -17.11 -24.22
N ALA A 24 -35.62 -17.83 -25.06
CA ALA A 24 -35.69 -19.30 -25.01
C ALA A 24 -34.32 -19.95 -25.24
N ASN A 25 -33.55 -19.42 -26.18
CA ASN A 25 -32.20 -19.89 -26.47
C ASN A 25 -31.25 -19.66 -25.29
N ILE A 26 -31.28 -18.47 -24.67
CA ILE A 26 -30.47 -18.19 -23.47
C ILE A 26 -30.82 -19.17 -22.35
N ARG A 27 -32.12 -19.34 -22.05
CA ARG A 27 -32.57 -20.24 -20.97
C ARG A 27 -32.05 -21.66 -21.19
N ARG A 28 -32.17 -22.18 -22.42
CA ARG A 28 -31.64 -23.50 -22.80
C ARG A 28 -30.13 -23.59 -22.62
N GLN A 29 -29.38 -22.60 -23.10
CA GLN A 29 -27.92 -22.57 -22.95
C GLN A 29 -27.49 -22.54 -21.47
N THR A 30 -28.14 -21.71 -20.64
CA THR A 30 -27.88 -21.69 -19.20
C THR A 30 -28.20 -23.02 -18.52
N GLN A 31 -29.30 -23.68 -18.91
CA GLN A 31 -29.65 -24.99 -18.36
C GLN A 31 -28.59 -26.04 -18.70
N GLN A 32 -28.10 -26.05 -19.94
CA GLN A 32 -27.03 -26.95 -20.38
C GLN A 32 -25.74 -26.72 -19.58
N LEU A 33 -25.30 -25.46 -19.45
CA LEU A 33 -24.10 -25.11 -18.68
C LEU A 33 -24.23 -25.49 -17.20
N VAL A 34 -25.40 -25.26 -16.58
CA VAL A 34 -25.64 -25.65 -15.19
C VAL A 34 -25.65 -27.17 -15.02
N ALA A 35 -26.23 -27.90 -15.96
CA ALA A 35 -26.23 -29.36 -15.94
C ALA A 35 -24.81 -29.92 -16.07
N GLU A 36 -24.00 -29.36 -16.97
CA GLU A 36 -22.60 -29.72 -17.16
C GLU A 36 -21.77 -29.48 -15.88
N ILE A 37 -21.94 -28.31 -15.24
CA ILE A 37 -21.24 -28.02 -13.97
C ILE A 37 -21.67 -28.98 -12.85
N LYS A 38 -22.96 -29.32 -12.76
CA LYS A 38 -23.47 -30.28 -11.77
C LYS A 38 -22.94 -31.70 -11.97
N GLN A 39 -22.75 -32.11 -13.23
CA GLN A 39 -22.19 -33.42 -13.57
C GLN A 39 -20.66 -33.44 -13.44
N SER A 40 -20.00 -32.29 -13.45
CA SER A 40 -18.56 -32.20 -13.28
C SER A 40 -18.14 -32.57 -11.85
N GLU A 41 -17.20 -33.49 -11.73
CA GLU A 41 -16.60 -33.88 -10.43
C GLU A 41 -15.43 -32.96 -10.02
N GLN A 42 -15.22 -31.86 -10.75
CA GLN A 42 -14.10 -30.98 -10.51
C GLN A 42 -14.29 -30.19 -9.22
N VAL A 43 -13.46 -30.48 -8.22
CA VAL A 43 -13.45 -29.74 -6.96
C VAL A 43 -12.81 -28.38 -7.19
N TYR A 44 -13.58 -27.31 -6.97
CA TYR A 44 -13.08 -25.94 -7.01
C TYR A 44 -11.99 -25.73 -5.95
N LYS A 45 -10.73 -25.60 -6.40
CA LYS A 45 -9.61 -25.22 -5.54
C LYS A 45 -9.44 -23.71 -5.62
N ALA A 46 -9.62 -23.02 -4.49
CA ALA A 46 -9.39 -21.58 -4.43
C ALA A 46 -7.90 -21.29 -4.70
N PRO A 47 -7.54 -20.56 -5.77
CA PRO A 47 -6.15 -20.33 -6.17
C PRO A 47 -5.37 -19.44 -5.19
N ASN A 48 -6.06 -18.88 -4.20
CA ASN A 48 -5.50 -17.93 -3.25
C ASN A 48 -4.97 -18.60 -1.97
N LEU A 49 -5.04 -19.92 -1.85
CA LEU A 49 -4.47 -20.64 -0.70
C LEU A 49 -2.96 -20.82 -0.91
N THR A 50 -2.19 -20.45 0.11
CA THR A 50 -0.74 -20.65 0.13
C THR A 50 -0.37 -21.82 1.04
N ASN A 51 0.78 -22.44 0.82
CA ASN A 51 1.30 -23.53 1.65
C ASN A 51 1.89 -23.04 3.00
N LEU A 52 1.73 -21.75 3.32
CA LEU A 52 2.25 -21.16 4.54
C LEU A 52 1.23 -21.35 5.67
N THR A 53 1.70 -21.84 6.81
CA THR A 53 0.88 -22.02 8.00
C THR A 53 0.86 -20.75 8.86
N CYS A 54 -0.28 -20.55 9.53
CA CYS A 54 -0.44 -19.48 10.51
C CYS A 54 0.24 -19.87 11.83
N PRO A 55 1.08 -19.00 12.42
CA PRO A 55 1.75 -19.28 13.70
C PRO A 55 0.79 -19.32 14.90
N GLU A 56 -0.41 -18.75 14.79
CA GLU A 56 -1.39 -18.69 15.90
C GLU A 56 -2.34 -19.89 15.93
N CYS A 57 -2.74 -20.42 14.78
CA CYS A 57 -3.77 -21.47 14.71
C CYS A 57 -3.42 -22.65 13.79
N GLY A 58 -2.23 -22.65 13.16
CA GLY A 58 -1.79 -23.72 12.26
C GLY A 58 -2.51 -23.79 10.91
N ALA A 59 -3.61 -23.06 10.72
CA ALA A 59 -4.35 -23.03 9.44
C ALA A 59 -3.54 -22.39 8.31
N LEU A 60 -3.86 -22.75 7.06
CA LEU A 60 -3.21 -22.18 5.88
C LEU A 60 -3.52 -20.68 5.72
N LEU A 61 -2.56 -19.93 5.18
CA LEU A 61 -2.73 -18.51 4.85
C LEU A 61 -3.28 -18.33 3.43
N LYS A 62 -4.16 -17.36 3.25
CA LYS A 62 -4.73 -16.90 1.98
C LYS A 62 -4.02 -15.63 1.50
N GLU A 63 -3.67 -15.58 0.23
CA GLU A 63 -3.11 -14.39 -0.42
C GLU A 63 -4.22 -13.41 -0.82
N ARG A 64 -4.08 -12.15 -0.43
CA ARG A 64 -4.99 -11.04 -0.78
C ARG A 64 -4.18 -9.91 -1.40
N LYS A 65 -4.66 -9.38 -2.52
CA LYS A 65 -4.08 -8.20 -3.17
C LYS A 65 -4.63 -6.94 -2.52
N THR A 66 -3.75 -6.03 -2.14
CA THR A 66 -4.05 -4.72 -1.54
C THR A 66 -3.34 -3.62 -2.34
N LYS A 67 -3.70 -2.35 -2.13
CA LYS A 67 -3.02 -1.21 -2.76
C LYS A 67 -1.50 -1.21 -2.49
N ASP A 68 -1.12 -1.61 -1.28
CA ASP A 68 0.27 -1.66 -0.82
C ASP A 68 1.02 -2.96 -1.19
N GLY A 69 0.43 -3.81 -2.03
CA GLY A 69 0.98 -5.11 -2.41
C GLY A 69 0.21 -6.29 -1.84
N ARG A 70 0.87 -7.45 -1.77
CA ARG A 70 0.22 -8.72 -1.42
C ARG A 70 0.33 -9.01 0.07
N MET A 71 -0.79 -9.36 0.70
CA MET A 71 -0.88 -9.75 2.10
C MET A 71 -1.31 -11.19 2.25
N LEU A 72 -0.77 -11.87 3.26
CA LEU A 72 -1.15 -13.19 3.71
C LEU A 72 -2.07 -13.03 4.92
N VAL A 73 -3.30 -13.52 4.79
CA VAL A 73 -4.35 -13.46 5.82
C VAL A 73 -4.72 -14.88 6.21
N CYS A 74 -4.99 -15.15 7.49
CA CYS A 74 -5.39 -16.50 7.90
C CYS A 74 -6.68 -16.98 7.20
N SER A 75 -6.75 -18.27 6.88
CA SER A 75 -7.95 -18.88 6.31
C SER A 75 -9.12 -18.97 7.29
N ASN A 76 -8.81 -19.09 8.58
CA ASN A 76 -9.78 -19.23 9.66
C ASN A 76 -10.34 -17.85 10.04
N LEU A 77 -11.65 -17.70 10.06
CA LEU A 77 -12.32 -16.44 10.36
C LEU A 77 -12.11 -15.99 11.82
N GLN A 78 -11.86 -16.92 12.73
CA GLN A 78 -11.61 -16.62 14.15
C GLN A 78 -10.19 -16.11 14.40
N CYS A 79 -9.24 -16.41 13.50
CA CYS A 79 -7.86 -15.97 13.62
C CYS A 79 -7.65 -14.67 12.84
N ARG A 80 -7.20 -13.62 13.53
CA ARG A 80 -6.97 -12.28 12.94
C ARG A 80 -5.54 -12.07 12.42
N TYR A 81 -4.73 -13.13 12.36
CA TYR A 81 -3.36 -13.05 11.88
C TYR A 81 -3.28 -12.58 10.42
N ARG A 82 -2.43 -11.57 10.20
CA ARG A 82 -2.13 -11.00 8.89
C ARG A 82 -0.67 -10.59 8.83
N ARG A 83 0.00 -10.91 7.73
CA ARG A 83 1.37 -10.45 7.44
C ARG A 83 1.51 -10.04 5.98
N ARG A 84 2.46 -9.17 5.66
CA ARG A 84 2.78 -8.86 4.26
C ARG A 84 3.58 -10.00 3.65
N ARG A 85 3.33 -10.33 2.37
CA ARG A 85 4.13 -11.30 1.62
C ARG A 85 5.44 -10.69 1.15
N ASP A 86 5.37 -9.43 0.70
CA ASP A 86 6.49 -8.66 0.22
C ASP A 86 6.92 -7.62 1.29
N PRO A 87 8.22 -7.43 1.53
CA PRO A 87 8.73 -6.39 2.43
C PRO A 87 8.30 -4.99 1.99
N LYS A 88 8.17 -4.06 2.94
CA LYS A 88 7.85 -2.67 2.62
C LYS A 88 9.01 -2.05 1.84
N LEU A 89 8.76 -1.45 0.69
CA LEU A 89 9.77 -0.65 0.01
C LEU A 89 9.98 0.67 0.76
N SER A 90 11.23 1.00 1.03
CA SER A 90 11.63 2.28 1.60
C SER A 90 11.88 3.32 0.50
N ASN A 91 11.93 4.59 0.90
CA ASN A 91 12.38 5.66 0.02
C ASN A 91 13.91 5.75 -0.10
N ARG A 92 14.67 4.96 0.68
CA ARG A 92 16.14 4.89 0.58
C ARG A 92 16.55 4.14 -0.68
N ARG A 93 17.59 4.64 -1.34
CA ARG A 93 18.14 4.08 -2.58
C ARG A 93 19.48 3.43 -2.31
N CYS A 94 19.70 2.26 -2.90
CA CYS A 94 20.99 1.59 -2.86
C CYS A 94 22.10 2.47 -3.45
N PRO A 95 23.28 2.58 -2.82
CA PRO A 95 24.40 3.37 -3.35
C PRO A 95 24.96 2.81 -4.66
N GLN A 96 24.85 1.50 -4.88
CA GLN A 96 25.41 0.84 -6.06
C GLN A 96 24.46 0.79 -7.27
N CYS A 97 23.15 0.63 -7.03
CA CYS A 97 22.18 0.42 -8.12
C CYS A 97 21.01 1.42 -8.12
N HIS A 98 20.97 2.34 -7.15
CA HIS A 98 19.94 3.37 -6.97
C HIS A 98 18.47 2.90 -6.95
N ARG A 99 18.24 1.59 -6.81
CA ARG A 99 16.91 0.99 -6.63
C ARG A 99 16.46 1.18 -5.18
N ARG A 100 15.14 1.20 -4.98
CA ARG A 100 14.54 1.30 -3.64
C ARG A 100 14.86 0.07 -2.81
N MET A 101 15.27 0.27 -1.56
CA MET A 101 15.63 -0.80 -0.65
C MET A 101 14.42 -1.31 0.13
N GLU A 102 14.43 -2.58 0.50
CA GLU A 102 13.40 -3.23 1.32
C GLU A 102 13.63 -2.96 2.80
N MET A 103 12.57 -2.64 3.53
CA MET A 103 12.58 -2.40 4.96
C MET A 103 12.21 -3.69 5.70
N HIS A 104 13.07 -4.10 6.62
CA HIS A 104 12.91 -5.26 7.48
C HIS A 104 13.10 -4.85 8.94
N GLU A 105 12.43 -5.55 9.84
CA GLU A 105 12.52 -5.36 11.29
C GLU A 105 13.26 -6.55 11.89
N GLY A 106 14.44 -6.31 12.48
CA GLY A 106 15.24 -7.32 13.18
C GLY A 106 15.36 -7.03 14.67
N LYS A 107 16.11 -7.88 15.40
CA LYS A 107 16.35 -7.71 16.85
C LYS A 107 17.06 -6.40 17.18
N ALA A 108 17.91 -5.90 16.28
CA ALA A 108 18.68 -4.66 16.42
C ALA A 108 17.96 -3.42 15.85
N GLY A 109 16.67 -3.53 15.51
CA GLY A 109 15.88 -2.45 14.93
C GLY A 109 15.61 -2.60 13.43
N LEU A 110 15.14 -1.52 12.82
CA LEU A 110 14.84 -1.42 11.39
C LEU A 110 16.12 -1.43 10.57
N TYR A 111 16.15 -2.21 9.48
CA TYR A 111 17.25 -2.20 8.51
C TYR A 111 16.70 -2.22 7.09
N PHE A 112 17.50 -1.69 6.17
CA PHE A 112 17.20 -1.60 4.75
C PHE A 112 18.11 -2.57 3.99
N GLN A 113 17.53 -3.46 3.20
CA GLN A 113 18.26 -4.41 2.37
C GLN A 113 17.97 -4.18 0.89
N CYS A 114 19.02 -4.09 0.08
CA CYS A 114 18.91 -4.11 -1.37
C CYS A 114 18.95 -5.56 -1.87
N ARG A 115 17.87 -6.11 -2.44
CA ARG A 115 17.89 -7.47 -3.01
C ARG A 115 18.95 -7.72 -4.09
N PRO A 116 19.10 -6.87 -5.12
CA PRO A 116 20.04 -7.15 -6.21
C PRO A 116 21.52 -7.02 -5.80
N CYS A 117 21.86 -6.13 -4.87
CA CYS A 117 23.25 -5.89 -4.44
C CYS A 117 23.60 -6.52 -3.09
N ASN A 118 22.60 -7.05 -2.37
CA ASN A 118 22.70 -7.58 -1.00
C ASN A 118 23.35 -6.61 0.02
N ILE A 119 23.28 -5.31 -0.21
CA ILE A 119 23.74 -4.28 0.73
C ILE A 119 22.69 -4.11 1.83
N VAL A 120 23.15 -4.09 3.09
CA VAL A 120 22.32 -3.88 4.27
C VAL A 120 22.76 -2.60 4.98
N GLU A 121 21.83 -1.67 5.16
CA GLU A 121 22.02 -0.44 5.93
C GLU A 121 21.11 -0.45 7.14
N LYS A 122 21.63 -0.14 8.33
CA LYS A 122 20.78 0.04 9.53
C LYS A 122 20.00 1.34 9.38
N ALA A 123 18.76 1.37 9.86
CA ALA A 123 18.04 2.63 9.98
C ALA A 123 18.73 3.45 11.07
N ASP A 124 19.28 4.61 10.70
CA ASP A 124 19.78 5.56 11.67
C ASP A 124 18.60 5.97 12.59
N GLU A 125 18.73 5.76 13.90
CA GLU A 125 17.73 6.19 14.90
C GLU A 125 17.54 7.72 14.91
N THR A 126 18.42 8.44 14.21
CA THR A 126 18.51 9.89 14.17
C THR A 126 17.80 10.44 12.95
N LYS A 127 16.53 10.76 13.16
CA LYS A 127 15.84 12.02 12.80
C LYS A 127 14.35 11.71 12.66
N ARG A 128 13.68 11.63 13.82
CA ARG A 128 12.33 12.22 13.90
C ARG A 128 12.47 13.62 13.31
N ILE A 129 11.82 13.81 12.17
CA ILE A 129 11.81 15.03 11.37
C ILE A 129 11.89 16.22 12.32
N ALA A 130 13.00 16.97 12.25
CA ALA A 130 13.16 18.23 12.94
C ALA A 130 11.87 19.01 12.78
N ALA A 131 11.29 19.35 13.93
CA ALA A 131 9.91 19.72 14.10
C ALA A 131 9.43 20.70 13.00
N LYS A 132 8.27 20.43 12.42
CA LYS A 132 7.46 21.47 11.74
C LYS A 132 7.13 22.68 12.65
N GLY A 133 7.53 22.63 13.92
CA GLY A 133 7.50 23.73 14.89
C GLY A 133 8.85 24.38 15.20
N SER A 134 10.00 23.88 14.72
CA SER A 134 11.31 24.50 14.99
C SER A 134 11.45 25.83 14.25
N GLU A 135 10.88 25.93 13.05
CA GLU A 135 10.86 27.17 12.26
C GLU A 135 9.99 28.24 12.94
N ARG A 136 8.82 27.85 13.47
CA ARG A 136 7.94 28.71 14.28
C ARG A 136 8.55 29.11 15.62
N ALA A 137 9.34 28.23 16.24
CA ALA A 137 10.07 28.52 17.47
C ALA A 137 11.28 29.44 17.22
N LEU A 138 11.97 29.29 16.10
CA LEU A 138 13.01 30.21 15.65
C LEU A 138 12.42 31.60 15.35
N LEU A 139 11.33 31.67 14.58
CA LEU A 139 10.62 32.93 14.30
C LEU A 139 10.19 33.63 15.60
N LYS A 140 9.67 32.90 16.59
CA LYS A 140 9.31 33.45 17.90
C LYS A 140 10.50 34.04 18.66
N LYS A 141 11.69 33.45 18.55
CA LYS A 141 12.90 33.98 19.20
C LYS A 141 13.33 35.31 18.60
N TYR A 142 13.24 35.46 17.27
CA TYR A 142 13.59 36.70 16.58
C TYR A 142 12.46 37.74 16.60
N SER A 143 11.19 37.32 16.75
CA SER A 143 10.06 38.25 16.84
C SER A 143 9.81 38.76 18.26
N ALA A 144 10.25 38.04 19.31
CA ALA A 144 10.11 38.48 20.69
C ALA A 144 10.97 39.70 21.05
N SER A 145 11.93 40.08 20.20
CA SER A 145 12.77 41.28 20.38
C SER A 145 12.28 42.52 19.62
N ASN A 146 11.18 42.43 18.85
CA ASN A 146 10.68 43.54 18.01
C ASN A 146 9.32 44.06 18.51
N GLU A 147 9.27 44.56 19.75
CA GLU A 147 8.12 45.34 20.23
C GLU A 147 8.27 46.87 20.12
N SER A 148 9.33 47.38 19.50
CA SER A 148 9.43 48.80 19.20
C SER A 148 9.95 49.05 17.79
N PHE A 149 9.06 49.53 16.92
CA PHE A 149 9.43 50.32 15.75
C PHE A 149 10.28 51.51 16.25
N GLY A 150 11.61 51.40 16.16
CA GLY A 150 12.52 52.49 16.54
C GLY A 150 13.85 52.13 17.19
N VAL A 151 14.25 50.86 17.31
CA VAL A 151 15.58 50.54 17.88
C VAL A 151 16.65 50.65 16.81
N SER A 152 17.60 51.56 17.02
CA SER A 152 18.73 51.80 16.11
C SER A 152 19.72 50.62 16.16
N LEU A 153 20.30 50.28 15.00
CA LEU A 153 21.30 49.23 14.82
C LEU A 153 22.46 49.33 15.83
N GLY A 154 22.77 50.54 16.30
CA GLY A 154 23.80 50.79 17.31
C GLY A 154 23.44 50.34 18.73
N GLU A 155 22.16 50.33 19.11
CA GLU A 155 21.72 49.88 20.44
C GLU A 155 21.75 48.35 20.55
N LEU A 156 21.37 47.67 19.47
CA LEU A 156 21.49 46.21 19.36
C LEU A 156 22.95 45.76 19.44
N PHE A 157 23.87 46.54 18.86
CA PHE A 157 25.30 46.24 18.94
C PHE A 157 25.84 46.42 20.37
N LYS A 158 25.40 47.45 21.09
CA LYS A 158 25.77 47.64 22.52
C LYS A 158 25.27 46.50 23.41
N GLN A 159 24.02 46.06 23.23
CA GLN A 159 23.46 44.91 23.97
C GLN A 159 24.23 43.61 23.70
N ALA A 160 24.63 43.38 22.45
CA ALA A 160 25.42 42.21 22.08
C ALA A 160 26.83 42.22 22.69
N LEU A 161 27.41 43.40 22.89
CA LEU A 161 28.70 43.54 23.59
C LEU A 161 28.56 43.33 25.09
N SER A 162 27.51 43.87 25.73
CA SER A 162 27.30 43.68 27.18
C SER A 162 27.02 42.23 27.56
N GLN A 163 26.36 41.45 26.69
CA GLN A 163 26.14 40.01 26.91
C GLN A 163 27.41 39.15 26.73
N LYS A 164 28.52 39.74 26.26
CA LYS A 164 29.80 39.07 26.04
C LYS A 164 30.80 39.32 27.16
N GLU A 165 30.50 40.25 28.06
CA GLU A 165 31.36 40.64 29.19
C GLU A 165 30.93 39.99 30.52
N GLU A 166 29.85 39.21 30.53
CA GLU A 166 29.54 38.19 31.54
C GLU A 166 29.98 36.80 31.06
#